data_AF-A0A835X3X9-F1
#
_entry.id   AF-A0A835X3X9-F1
#
_cell.length_a   1.000
_cell.length_b   1.000
_cell.length_c   1.000
_cell.angle_alpha   90.00
_cell.angle_beta   90.00
_cell.angle_gamma   90.00
#
_symmetry.space_group_name_H-M   'P 1'
#
loop_
_entity.id
_entity.type
_entity.pdbx_description
1 polymer ?
#
loop_
_entity_poly.entity_id
_entity_poly.type
_entity_poly.pdbx_seq_one_letter_code
_entity_poly.pdbx_strand_id
1 'polypeptide(L)' 'MLSSKTKGLIAAGASVIIITGILYGTGSSCGIEHVIIINDSQRYEDLDPESCEELVYRIIELNENCDMDIEILDCG' A
#
# COMPACT_ATOMS: atom_id res chain seq x y z
N MET A 1 18.64 -33.80 -19.13
CA MET A 1 19.25 -32.46 -19.38
C MET A 1 18.19 -31.57 -20.02
N LEU A 2 17.75 -30.51 -19.34
CA LEU A 2 16.76 -29.57 -19.90
C LEU A 2 17.38 -28.82 -21.10
N SER A 3 16.68 -28.78 -22.23
CA SER A 3 17.15 -28.07 -23.42
C SER A 3 17.29 -26.57 -23.13
N SER A 4 18.29 -25.92 -23.75
CA SER A 4 18.58 -24.50 -23.54
C SER A 4 17.36 -23.60 -23.81
N LYS A 5 16.47 -24.03 -24.72
CA LYS A 5 15.22 -23.33 -25.01
C LYS A 5 14.21 -23.41 -23.85
N THR A 6 14.12 -24.56 -23.20
CA THR A 6 13.23 -24.80 -22.06
C THR A 6 13.69 -24.03 -20.82
N LYS A 7 15.01 -23.90 -20.61
CA LYS A 7 15.57 -23.07 -19.53
C LYS A 7 15.27 -21.57 -19.72
N GLY A 8 15.34 -21.08 -20.96
CA GLY A 8 15.01 -19.69 -21.29
C GLY A 8 13.54 -19.35 -21.04
N LEU A 9 12.61 -20.25 -21.39
CA LEU A 9 11.18 -20.06 -21.13
C LEU A 9 10.86 -19.98 -19.62
N ILE A 10 11.48 -20.85 -18.82
CA ILE A 10 11.26 -20.89 -17.37
C ILE A 10 11.81 -19.62 -16.70
N ALA A 11 12.99 -19.16 -17.13
CA ALA A 11 13.61 -17.93 -16.62
C ALA A 11 12.75 -16.69 -16.94
N ALA A 12 12.24 -16.59 -18.17
CA ALA A 12 11.35 -15.50 -18.56
C ALA A 12 10.04 -15.51 -17.75
N GLY A 13 9.41 -16.67 -17.59
CA GLY A 13 8.18 -16.80 -16.79
C GLY A 13 8.38 -16.43 -15.31
N ALA A 14 9.46 -16.90 -14.69
CA ALA A 14 9.78 -16.58 -13.30
C ALA A 14 10.01 -15.07 -13.09
N SER A 15 10.69 -14.41 -14.05
CA SER A 15 10.93 -12.97 -13.95
C SER A 15 9.65 -12.13 -13.96
N VAL A 16 8.65 -12.51 -14.77
CA VAL A 16 7.36 -11.82 -14.81
C VAL A 16 6.60 -11.97 -13.50
N ILE A 17 6.59 -13.18 -12.92
CA ILE A 17 5.94 -13.43 -11.62
C ILE A 17 6.60 -12.63 -10.50
N ILE A 18 7.93 -12.55 -10.48
CA ILE A 18 8.69 -11.77 -9.48
C ILE A 18 8.39 -10.27 -9.62
N ILE A 19 8.46 -9.73 -10.84
CA ILE A 19 8.17 -8.31 -11.10
C ILE A 19 6.73 -7.97 -10.68
N THR A 20 5.80 -8.85 -11.00
CA THR A 20 4.38 -8.68 -10.66
C THR A 20 4.18 -8.75 -9.14
N GLY A 21 4.81 -9.71 -8.45
CA GLY A 21 4.77 -9.84 -7.00
C GLY A 21 5.36 -8.63 -6.27
N ILE A 22 6.44 -8.03 -6.80
CA ILE A 22 7.01 -6.79 -6.24
C ILE A 22 6.03 -5.62 -6.44
N LEU A 23 5.48 -5.44 -7.64
CA LEU A 23 4.54 -4.34 -7.93
C LEU A 23 3.27 -4.40 -7.07
N TYR A 24 2.70 -5.59 -6.87
CA TYR A 24 1.54 -5.75 -5.98
C TYR A 24 1.91 -5.70 -4.50
N GLY A 25 3.11 -6.15 -4.13
CA GLY A 25 3.56 -6.20 -2.74
C GLY A 25 3.94 -4.84 -2.17
N THR A 26 4.38 -3.88 -3.00
CA THR A 26 4.90 -2.59 -2.50
C THR A 26 4.09 -1.36 -2.93
N GLY A 27 3.19 -1.46 -3.91
CA GLY A 27 2.62 -0.27 -4.55
C GLY A 27 1.09 -0.15 -4.50
N SER A 28 0.35 -1.25 -4.62
CA SER A 28 -1.09 -1.16 -4.86
C SER A 28 -1.93 -0.87 -3.62
N SER A 29 -1.62 -1.45 -2.45
CA SER A 29 -2.37 -1.15 -1.22
C SER A 29 -2.09 0.28 -0.74
N CYS A 30 -0.83 0.66 -0.65
CA CYS A 30 -0.37 1.98 -0.20
C CYS A 30 -0.99 3.12 -1.01
N GLY A 31 -0.94 3.03 -2.35
CA GLY A 31 -1.51 4.08 -3.21
C GLY A 31 -3.04 4.17 -3.14
N ILE A 32 -3.74 3.04 -3.05
CA ILE A 32 -5.21 3.02 -2.92
C ILE A 32 -5.63 3.54 -1.56
N GLU A 33 -4.95 3.12 -0.50
CA GLU A 33 -5.30 3.45 0.87
C GLU A 33 -4.91 4.88 1.25
N HIS A 34 -3.86 5.42 0.63
CA HIS A 34 -3.57 6.86 0.68
C HIS A 34 -4.72 7.68 0.08
N VAL A 35 -5.25 7.28 -1.08
CA VAL A 35 -6.40 7.96 -1.71
C VAL A 35 -7.66 7.85 -0.85
N ILE A 36 -7.90 6.69 -0.23
CA ILE A 36 -9.01 6.50 0.72
C ILE A 36 -8.86 7.44 1.91
N ILE A 37 -7.68 7.51 2.54
CA ILE A 37 -7.42 8.38 3.70
C ILE A 37 -7.56 9.86 3.33
N ILE A 38 -7.07 10.32 2.17
CA ILE A 38 -7.28 11.71 1.72
C ILE A 38 -8.78 11.99 1.50
N ASN A 39 -9.50 11.06 0.89
CA ASN A 39 -10.93 11.24 0.64
C ASN A 39 -11.75 11.20 1.93
N ASP A 40 -11.36 10.36 2.88
CA ASP A 40 -11.95 10.31 4.21
C ASP A 40 -11.59 11.58 4.99
N SER A 41 -10.34 12.06 5.01
CA SER A 41 -9.96 13.30 5.70
C SER A 41 -10.80 14.53 5.31
N GLN A 42 -11.23 14.64 4.04
CA GLN A 42 -12.13 15.72 3.58
C GLN A 42 -13.60 15.59 4.05
N ARG A 43 -14.03 14.40 4.49
CA ARG A 43 -15.36 14.15 5.08
C ARG A 43 -15.35 14.20 6.61
N TYR A 44 -14.17 14.28 7.22
CA TYR A 44 -13.91 13.96 8.61
C TYR A 44 -13.62 15.22 9.47
N GLU A 45 -13.93 16.43 8.96
CA GLU A 45 -13.92 17.67 9.76
C GLU A 45 -15.04 17.72 10.84
N ASP A 46 -15.96 16.75 10.85
CA ASP A 46 -17.12 16.65 11.75
C ASP A 46 -17.09 15.40 12.68
N LEU A 47 -15.95 14.75 12.86
CA LEU A 47 -15.88 13.45 13.56
C LEU A 47 -16.20 13.49 15.05
N ASP A 48 -16.92 12.46 15.49
CA ASP A 48 -16.87 11.97 16.87
C ASP A 48 -15.45 11.48 17.22
N PRO A 49 -14.96 11.69 18.46
CA PRO A 49 -13.57 11.43 18.85
C PRO A 49 -13.08 10.00 18.56
N GLU A 50 -13.95 9.01 18.67
CA GLU A 50 -13.62 7.59 18.38
C GLU A 50 -13.25 7.38 16.90
N SER A 51 -13.93 8.06 15.98
CA SER A 51 -13.69 7.92 14.54
C SER A 51 -12.41 8.66 14.09
N CYS A 52 -11.96 9.65 14.85
CA CYS A 52 -10.68 10.33 14.60
C CYS A 52 -9.50 9.45 15.01
N GLU A 53 -9.58 8.79 16.16
CA GLU A 53 -8.54 7.85 16.61
C GLU A 53 -8.36 6.67 15.63
N GLU A 54 -9.45 6.14 15.07
CA GLU A 54 -9.39 5.08 14.05
C GLU A 54 -8.65 5.57 12.79
N LEU A 55 -8.90 6.81 12.35
CA LEU A 55 -8.23 7.39 11.20
C LEU A 55 -6.72 7.61 11.47
N VAL A 56 -6.36 8.09 12.67
CA VAL A 56 -4.96 8.23 13.10
C VAL A 56 -4.23 6.89 13.08
N TYR A 57 -4.85 5.83 13.58
CA TYR A 57 -4.25 4.50 13.58
C TYR A 57 -3.95 4.01 12.15
N ARG A 58 -4.88 4.23 11.22
CA ARG A 58 -4.70 3.87 9.81
C ARG A 58 -3.61 4.71 9.13
N ILE A 59 -3.48 6.00 9.47
CA ILE A 59 -2.39 6.87 8.99
C ILE A 59 -1.02 6.35 9.47
N ILE A 60 -0.90 5.96 10.74
CA ILE A 60 0.34 5.39 11.30
C ILE A 60 0.70 4.09 10.59
N GLU A 61 -0.25 3.18 10.43
CA GLU A 61 -0.04 1.91 9.72
C GLU A 61 0.40 2.15 8.27
N LEU A 62 -0.15 3.18 7.61
CA LEU A 62 0.26 3.58 6.28
C LEU A 62 1.68 4.12 6.24
N ASN A 63 2.03 5.03 7.14
CA ASN A 63 3.36 5.63 7.19
C ASN A 63 4.42 4.56 7.45
N GLU A 64 4.16 3.59 8.35
CA GLU A 64 5.07 2.49 8.65
C GLU A 64 5.18 1.47 7.51
N ASN A 65 4.06 1.03 6.94
CA ASN A 65 4.07 -0.03 5.93
C ASN A 65 4.46 0.46 4.53
N CYS A 66 4.27 1.75 4.25
CA CYS A 66 4.45 2.33 2.93
C CYS A 66 5.58 3.36 2.88
N ASP A 67 6.28 3.61 3.99
CA ASP A 67 7.34 4.62 4.09
C ASP A 67 6.87 6.00 3.60
N MET A 68 5.69 6.41 4.08
CA MET A 68 5.05 7.67 3.72
C MET A 68 5.08 8.65 4.90
N ASP A 69 5.04 9.94 4.60
CA ASP A 69 5.06 11.02 5.59
C ASP A 69 3.72 11.77 5.62
N ILE A 70 2.61 11.05 5.83
CA ILE A 70 1.29 11.67 6.02
C ILE A 70 1.25 12.30 7.42
N GLU A 71 0.83 13.56 7.51
CA GLU A 71 0.69 14.27 8.78
C GLU A 71 -0.36 13.61 9.67
N ILE A 72 0.00 13.39 10.94
CA ILE A 72 -0.91 12.79 11.93
C ILE A 72 -1.88 13.87 12.41
N LEU A 73 -3.17 13.56 12.35
CA LEU A 73 -4.24 14.43 12.84
C LEU A 73 -4.26 14.47 14.38
N ASP A 74 -4.38 15.67 14.94
CA ASP A 74 -4.57 15.87 16.38
C ASP A 74 -6.07 15.81 16.69
N CYS A 75 -6.49 14.72 17.33
CA CYS A 75 -7.90 14.40 17.56
C CYS A 75 -8.51 15.09 18.80
N GLY A 76 -7.78 16.00 19.47
CA GLY A 76 -8.28 16.84 20.55
C GLY A 76 -8.16 16.26 21.95
#